data_AF-A0A956NT74-F1
#
_entry.id   AF-A0A956NT74-F1
#
_cell.length_a   1.000
_cell.length_b   1.000
_cell.length_c   1.000
_cell.angle_alpha   90.00
_cell.angle_beta   90.00
_cell.angle_gamma   90.00
#
_symmetry.space_group_name_H-M   'P 1'
#
loop_
_entity.id
_entity.type
_entity.pdbx_description
1 polymer ?
#
loop_
_entity_poly.entity_id
_entity_poly.type
_entity_poly.pdbx_seq_one_letter_code
_entity_poly.pdbx_strand_id
1 'polypeptide(L)'
;GVLPYLHESWGAFPAFLAGWAELTVIRASAVGGISTIFAEYLSYFIEMSPMQVRYVAAVTIVIIAMLNWLGVSYASVLMNVTTILKYGALMGIVLFAFGGGTGNASNLTVSESTTVIGLSAMFTALVPVMWTYDGWSNLAAIGGEVKDPGRNLPRALLIGTAAIVAIYLLINAAYLYLVPIS
;
A
#
# COMPACT_ATOMS: atom_id res chain seq x y z
N GLY A 1 17.29 -11.43 -5.00
CA GLY A 1 16.66 -10.70 -3.88
C GLY A 1 17.69 -9.86 -3.14
N VAL A 2 17.25 -9.02 -2.20
CA VAL A 2 18.13 -8.07 -1.48
C VAL A 2 19.15 -8.77 -0.57
N LEU A 3 18.76 -9.87 0.09
CA LEU A 3 19.64 -10.58 1.03
C LEU A 3 20.88 -11.23 0.38
N PRO A 4 20.78 -11.94 -0.75
CA PRO A 4 21.97 -12.41 -1.49
C PRO A 4 22.91 -11.27 -1.89
N TYR A 5 22.37 -10.12 -2.29
CA TYR A 5 23.19 -8.96 -2.66
C TYR A 5 23.94 -8.37 -1.45
N LEU A 6 23.27 -8.27 -0.30
CA LEU A 6 23.91 -7.85 0.96
C LEU A 6 24.98 -8.85 1.42
N HIS A 7 24.74 -10.14 1.20
CA HIS A 7 25.73 -11.18 1.50
C HIS A 7 26.98 -11.03 0.62
N GLU A 8 26.79 -10.82 -0.68
CA GLU A 8 27.88 -10.64 -1.64
C GLU A 8 28.69 -9.37 -1.37
N SER A 9 28.03 -8.28 -0.96
CA SER A 9 28.68 -6.98 -0.77
C SER A 9 29.30 -6.81 0.62
N TRP A 10 28.63 -7.25 1.68
CA TRP A 10 29.00 -6.96 3.08
C TRP A 10 29.21 -8.22 3.94
N GLY A 11 29.03 -9.42 3.38
CA GLY A 11 29.28 -10.69 4.04
C GLY A 11 28.09 -11.25 4.85
N ALA A 12 28.33 -12.38 5.50
CA ALA A 12 27.28 -13.19 6.12
C ALA A 12 26.58 -12.53 7.31
N PHE A 13 27.30 -11.82 8.17
CA PHE A 13 26.74 -11.25 9.38
C PHE A 13 25.76 -10.09 9.11
N PRO A 14 26.08 -9.08 8.27
CA PRO A 14 25.11 -8.04 7.90
C PRO A 14 23.90 -8.59 7.16
N ALA A 15 24.08 -9.58 6.27
CA ALA A 15 22.97 -10.23 5.58
C ALA A 15 22.05 -11.00 6.54
N PHE A 16 22.62 -11.67 7.55
CA PHE A 16 21.86 -12.35 8.60
C PHE A 16 21.05 -11.36 9.44
N LEU A 17 21.65 -10.25 9.87
CA LEU A 17 20.95 -9.20 10.62
C LEU A 17 19.82 -8.57 9.79
N ALA A 18 20.07 -8.30 8.50
CA ALA A 18 19.06 -7.77 7.59
C ALA A 18 17.89 -8.76 7.42
N GLY A 19 18.18 -10.06 7.25
CA GLY A 19 17.15 -11.09 7.18
C GLY A 19 16.32 -11.20 8.46
N TRP A 20 16.96 -11.09 9.63
CA TRP A 20 16.26 -11.07 10.92
C TRP A 20 15.35 -9.84 11.07
N ALA A 21 15.86 -8.65 10.77
CA ALA A 21 15.07 -7.42 10.82
C ALA A 21 13.89 -7.47 9.84
N GLU A 22 14.12 -8.01 8.64
CA GLU A 22 13.08 -8.16 7.63
C GLU A 22 11.97 -9.10 8.11
N LEU A 23 12.33 -10.23 8.73
CA LEU A 23 11.38 -11.23 9.22
C LEU A 23 10.58 -10.74 10.43
N THR A 24 11.25 -10.24 11.47
CA THR A 24 10.63 -10.00 12.78
C THR A 24 10.06 -8.61 12.93
N VAL A 25 10.60 -7.62 12.22
CA VAL A 25 10.18 -6.22 12.36
C VAL A 25 9.43 -5.79 11.11
N ILE A 26 10.07 -5.83 9.93
CA ILE A 26 9.52 -5.18 8.74
C ILE A 26 8.26 -5.91 8.23
N ARG A 27 8.37 -7.20 7.90
CA ARG A 27 7.25 -7.97 7.35
C ARG A 27 6.15 -8.20 8.39
N ALA A 28 6.52 -8.48 9.63
CA ALA A 28 5.56 -8.66 10.72
C ALA A 28 4.74 -7.39 10.99
N SER A 29 5.39 -6.22 11.04
CA SER A 29 4.70 -4.94 11.25
C SER A 29 3.79 -4.59 10.09
N ALA A 30 4.22 -4.83 8.85
CA ALA A 30 3.39 -4.58 7.67
C ALA A 30 2.11 -5.44 7.68
N VAL A 31 2.23 -6.75 7.94
CA VAL A 31 1.08 -7.67 8.02
C VAL A 31 0.14 -7.29 9.16
N GLY A 32 0.69 -6.96 10.34
CA GLY A 32 -0.08 -6.49 11.49
C GLY A 32 -0.83 -5.19 11.21
N GLY A 33 -0.14 -4.21 10.62
CA GLY A 33 -0.73 -2.91 10.26
C GLY A 33 -1.85 -3.04 9.24
N ILE A 34 -1.63 -3.75 8.14
CA ILE A 34 -2.65 -3.94 7.08
C ILE A 34 -3.88 -4.68 7.64
N SER A 35 -3.68 -5.72 8.47
CA SER A 35 -4.78 -6.49 9.04
C SER A 35 -5.58 -5.70 10.08
N THR A 36 -4.91 -4.81 10.82
CA THR A 36 -5.56 -3.90 11.77
C THR A 36 -6.43 -2.90 11.02
N ILE A 37 -5.89 -2.25 9.98
CA ILE A 37 -6.62 -1.32 9.12
C ILE A 37 -7.83 -2.01 8.48
N PHE A 38 -7.69 -3.26 8.01
CA PHE A 38 -8.82 -4.04 7.51
C PHE A 38 -9.92 -4.22 8.56
N ALA A 39 -9.57 -4.59 9.79
CA ALA A 39 -10.53 -4.76 10.87
C ALA A 39 -11.18 -3.43 11.31
N GLU A 40 -10.43 -2.33 11.29
CA GLU A 40 -10.94 -0.98 11.51
C GLU A 40 -11.95 -0.59 10.41
N TYR A 41 -11.65 -0.85 9.14
CA TYR A 41 -12.61 -0.59 8.06
C TYR A 41 -13.88 -1.43 8.18
N LEU A 42 -13.76 -2.69 8.64
CA LEU A 42 -14.91 -3.53 8.91
C LEU A 42 -15.77 -2.97 10.07
N SER A 43 -15.14 -2.26 11.02
CA SER A 43 -15.84 -1.68 12.17
C SER A 43 -16.83 -0.58 11.82
N TYR A 44 -16.69 0.04 10.63
CA TYR A 44 -17.69 0.99 10.11
C TYR A 44 -19.01 0.31 9.72
N PHE A 45 -19.00 -0.99 9.45
CA PHE A 45 -20.19 -1.76 9.08
C PHE A 45 -20.74 -2.59 10.25
N ILE A 46 -19.85 -3.04 11.13
CA ILE A 46 -20.18 -3.86 12.30
C ILE A 46 -19.52 -3.20 13.49
N GLU A 47 -20.30 -2.62 14.40
CA GLU A 47 -19.76 -1.98 15.60
C GLU A 47 -18.90 -2.97 16.40
N MET A 48 -17.63 -2.62 16.59
CA MET A 48 -16.64 -3.45 17.27
C MET A 48 -15.89 -2.63 18.30
N SER A 49 -15.68 -3.20 19.49
CA SER A 49 -14.77 -2.63 20.49
C SER A 49 -13.31 -2.71 20.02
N PRO A 50 -12.40 -1.89 20.57
CA PRO A 50 -10.98 -1.92 20.22
C PRO A 50 -10.33 -3.31 20.40
N MET A 51 -10.83 -4.11 21.35
CA MET A 51 -10.34 -5.47 21.56
C MET A 51 -10.82 -6.43 20.47
N GLN A 52 -12.06 -6.29 20.00
CA GLN A 52 -12.62 -7.09 18.91
C GLN A 52 -11.88 -6.81 17.59
N VAL A 53 -11.53 -5.55 17.31
CA VAL A 53 -10.71 -5.18 16.14
C VAL A 53 -9.38 -5.96 16.14
N ARG A 54 -8.69 -6.02 17.29
CA ARG A 54 -7.43 -6.79 17.42
C ARG A 54 -7.62 -8.28 17.17
N TYR A 55 -8.70 -8.88 17.70
CA TYR A 55 -8.99 -10.29 17.44
C TYR A 55 -9.32 -10.57 15.97
N VAL A 56 -10.11 -9.71 15.34
CA VAL A 56 -10.44 -9.83 13.91
C VAL A 56 -9.18 -9.69 13.05
N ALA A 57 -8.31 -8.74 13.36
CA ALA A 57 -7.02 -8.58 12.68
C ALA A 57 -6.16 -9.86 12.81
N ALA A 58 -6.03 -10.41 14.02
CA ALA A 58 -5.26 -11.64 14.25
C ALA A 58 -5.86 -12.86 13.51
N VAL A 59 -7.18 -13.03 13.56
CA VAL A 59 -7.88 -14.11 12.84
C VAL A 59 -7.69 -13.95 11.33
N THR A 60 -7.74 -12.72 10.82
CA THR A 60 -7.52 -12.43 9.39
C THR A 60 -6.12 -12.87 8.97
N ILE A 61 -5.09 -12.58 9.75
CA ILE A 61 -3.71 -13.03 9.47
C ILE A 61 -3.65 -14.56 9.38
N VAL A 62 -4.27 -15.26 10.34
CA VAL A 62 -4.29 -16.72 10.37
C VAL A 62 -5.00 -17.29 9.13
N ILE A 63 -6.14 -16.73 8.75
CA ILE A 63 -6.90 -17.16 7.55
C ILE A 63 -6.05 -16.97 6.30
N ILE A 64 -5.44 -15.80 6.11
CA ILE A 64 -4.61 -15.51 4.95
C ILE A 64 -3.38 -16.43 4.93
N ALA A 65 -2.75 -16.70 6.09
CA ALA A 65 -1.64 -17.63 6.18
C ALA A 65 -2.05 -19.06 5.78
N MET A 66 -3.22 -19.53 6.24
CA MET A 66 -3.77 -20.84 5.85
C MET A 66 -4.03 -20.92 4.34
N LEU A 67 -4.60 -19.87 3.73
CA LEU A 67 -4.83 -19.82 2.28
C LEU A 67 -3.53 -19.90 1.49
N ASN A 68 -2.48 -19.21 1.95
CA ASN A 68 -1.15 -19.30 1.33
C ASN A 68 -0.56 -20.71 1.44
N TRP A 69 -0.88 -21.45 2.51
CA TRP A 69 -0.45 -22.85 2.68
C TRP A 69 -1.22 -23.83 1.79
N LEU A 70 -2.50 -23.59 1.54
CA LEU A 70 -3.35 -24.47 0.74
C LEU A 70 -3.03 -24.41 -0.77
N GLY A 71 -2.46 -23.31 -1.26
CA GLY A 71 -1.91 -23.26 -2.60
C GLY A 71 -1.70 -21.85 -3.15
N VAL A 72 -0.56 -21.64 -3.79
CA VAL A 72 -0.16 -20.36 -4.40
C VAL A 72 -1.12 -19.90 -5.52
N SER A 73 -1.79 -20.84 -6.20
CA SER A 73 -2.75 -20.53 -7.26
C SER A 73 -3.99 -19.81 -6.70
N TYR A 74 -4.52 -20.25 -5.55
CA TYR A 74 -5.66 -19.60 -4.90
C TYR A 74 -5.31 -18.20 -4.39
N ALA A 75 -4.13 -18.06 -3.76
CA ALA A 75 -3.61 -16.78 -3.31
C ALA A 75 -3.42 -15.80 -4.48
N SER A 76 -2.89 -16.27 -5.61
CA SER A 76 -2.71 -15.47 -6.82
C SER A 76 -4.04 -14.98 -7.41
N VAL A 77 -5.06 -15.85 -7.50
CA VAL A 77 -6.40 -15.45 -7.98
C VAL A 77 -7.00 -14.38 -7.06
N LEU A 78 -6.97 -14.59 -5.74
CA LEU A 78 -7.49 -13.62 -4.77
C LEU A 78 -6.75 -12.28 -4.87
N MET A 79 -5.43 -12.30 -5.03
CA MET A 79 -4.61 -11.09 -5.22
C MET A 79 -5.01 -10.34 -6.49
N ASN A 80 -5.18 -11.03 -7.61
CA ASN A 80 -5.57 -10.41 -8.88
C ASN A 80 -6.97 -9.80 -8.80
N VAL A 81 -7.94 -10.54 -8.26
CA VAL A 81 -9.33 -10.06 -8.10
C VAL A 81 -9.37 -8.84 -7.20
N THR A 82 -8.73 -8.89 -6.03
CA THR A 82 -8.70 -7.75 -5.09
C THR A 82 -7.96 -6.55 -5.68
N THR A 83 -6.92 -6.77 -6.48
CA THR A 83 -6.21 -5.68 -7.17
C THR A 83 -7.13 -4.99 -8.17
N ILE A 84 -7.78 -5.74 -9.07
CA ILE A 84 -8.70 -5.19 -10.06
C ILE A 84 -9.84 -4.44 -9.37
N LEU A 85 -10.43 -5.01 -8.31
CA LEU A 85 -11.50 -4.37 -7.55
C LEU A 85 -11.03 -3.08 -6.88
N LYS A 86 -9.85 -3.05 -6.26
CA LYS A 86 -9.30 -1.84 -5.63
C LYS A 86 -9.08 -0.72 -6.65
N TYR A 87 -8.44 -1.03 -7.78
CA TYR A 87 -8.23 -0.06 -8.86
C TYR A 87 -9.57 0.41 -9.46
N GLY A 88 -10.50 -0.51 -9.69
CA GLY A 88 -11.83 -0.19 -10.20
C GLY A 88 -12.62 0.70 -9.26
N ALA A 89 -12.59 0.42 -7.95
CA ALA A 89 -13.25 1.23 -6.94
C ALA A 89 -12.65 2.65 -6.88
N LEU A 90 -11.33 2.77 -6.86
CA LEU A 90 -10.64 4.07 -6.88
C LEU A 90 -10.98 4.87 -8.13
N MET A 91 -10.96 4.24 -9.31
CA MET A 91 -11.37 4.89 -10.56
C MET A 91 -12.85 5.28 -10.54
N GLY A 92 -13.72 4.44 -9.96
CA GLY A 92 -15.13 4.75 -9.76
C GLY A 92 -15.34 6.00 -8.91
N ILE A 93 -14.59 6.16 -7.82
CA ILE A 93 -14.62 7.37 -6.99
C ILE A 93 -14.20 8.59 -7.80
N VAL A 94 -13.12 8.51 -8.57
CA VAL A 94 -12.64 9.62 -9.43
C VAL A 94 -13.71 10.01 -10.45
N LEU A 95 -14.30 9.04 -11.15
CA LEU A 95 -15.34 9.29 -12.14
C LEU A 95 -16.61 9.87 -11.51
N PHE A 96 -17.00 9.40 -10.33
CA PHE A 96 -18.13 9.96 -9.59
C PHE A 96 -17.86 11.41 -9.18
N ALA A 97 -16.68 11.68 -8.62
CA ALA A 97 -16.28 13.01 -8.16
C ALA A 97 -16.37 14.04 -9.29
N PHE A 98 -15.76 13.76 -10.45
CA PHE A 98 -15.71 14.71 -11.57
C PHE A 98 -16.91 14.66 -12.52
N GLY A 99 -17.64 13.53 -12.57
CA GLY A 99 -18.74 13.32 -13.52
C GLY A 99 -20.13 13.64 -12.98
N GLY A 100 -20.34 13.62 -11.66
CA GLY A 100 -21.66 13.85 -11.07
C GLY A 100 -21.67 14.27 -9.60
N GLY A 101 -20.51 14.44 -8.98
CA GLY A 101 -20.39 14.93 -7.61
C GLY A 101 -20.70 16.42 -7.51
N THR A 102 -21.24 16.85 -6.37
CA THR A 102 -21.47 18.27 -6.04
C THR A 102 -20.17 19.00 -5.65
N GLY A 103 -19.06 18.65 -6.28
CA GLY A 103 -17.76 19.27 -6.01
C GLY A 103 -17.66 20.65 -6.65
N ASN A 104 -16.74 21.47 -6.15
CA ASN A 104 -16.51 22.81 -6.66
C ASN A 104 -15.04 22.97 -7.06
N ALA A 105 -14.81 23.42 -8.30
CA ALA A 105 -13.46 23.68 -8.81
C ALA A 105 -12.74 24.77 -8.01
N SER A 106 -13.47 25.64 -7.29
CA SER A 106 -12.88 26.60 -6.35
C SER A 106 -12.17 25.94 -5.16
N ASN A 107 -12.51 24.70 -4.82
CA ASN A 107 -11.81 23.99 -3.73
C ASN A 107 -10.41 23.50 -4.14
N LEU A 108 -10.12 23.48 -5.45
CA LEU A 108 -8.79 23.16 -5.98
C LEU A 108 -7.83 24.36 -5.85
N THR A 109 -8.36 25.57 -5.62
CA THR A 109 -7.53 26.73 -5.30
C THR A 109 -7.30 26.76 -3.81
N VAL A 110 -6.04 26.59 -3.41
CA VAL A 110 -5.62 26.78 -2.02
C VAL A 110 -5.75 28.27 -1.73
N SER A 111 -6.75 28.68 -0.93
CA SER A 111 -6.72 29.99 -0.30
C SER A 111 -5.42 30.08 0.48
N GLU A 112 -4.67 31.17 0.31
CA GLU A 112 -3.37 31.45 0.93
C GLU A 112 -3.42 31.38 2.47
N SER A 113 -3.55 30.19 3.03
CA SER A 113 -3.27 29.96 4.43
C SER A 113 -1.77 29.76 4.52
N THR A 114 -1.07 30.85 4.83
CA THR A 114 0.36 30.92 5.15
C THR A 114 0.65 30.17 6.46
N THR A 115 0.18 28.93 6.58
CA THR A 115 0.65 28.03 7.63
C THR A 115 2.02 27.60 7.19
N VAL A 116 3.06 28.19 7.79
CA VAL A 116 4.43 27.72 7.62
C VAL A 116 4.49 26.31 8.20
N ILE A 117 4.31 25.31 7.33
CA ILE A 117 4.48 23.90 7.70
C ILE A 117 5.96 23.75 8.03
N GLY A 118 6.26 23.56 9.32
CA GLY A 118 7.63 23.30 9.75
C GLY A 118 8.18 22.09 9.03
N LEU A 119 9.47 22.13 8.67
CA LEU A 119 10.13 21.06 7.91
C LEU A 119 9.93 19.66 8.54
N SER A 120 9.84 19.58 9.87
CA SER A 120 9.54 18.35 10.61
C SER A 120 8.13 17.80 10.33
N ALA A 121 7.10 18.66 10.22
CA ALA A 121 5.74 18.23 9.90
C ALA A 121 5.65 17.70 8.46
N MET A 122 6.38 18.33 7.53
CA MET A 122 6.51 17.83 6.15
C MET A 122 7.13 16.42 6.11
N PHE A 123 8.24 16.21 6.82
CA PHE A 123 8.88 14.87 6.87
C PHE A 123 7.99 13.83 7.54
N THR A 124 7.26 14.20 8.59
CA THR A 124 6.33 13.30 9.28
C THR A 124 5.18 12.88 8.37
N ALA A 125 4.63 13.81 7.57
CA ALA A 125 3.60 13.51 6.57
C ALA A 125 4.14 12.67 5.39
N LEU A 126 5.44 12.76 5.08
CA LEU A 126 6.07 11.99 4.01
C LEU A 126 6.22 10.50 4.37
N VAL A 127 6.33 10.15 5.65
CA VAL A 127 6.48 8.74 6.11
C VAL A 127 5.33 7.84 5.61
N PRO A 128 4.04 8.15 5.86
CA PRO A 128 2.95 7.33 5.36
C PRO A 128 2.86 7.36 3.82
N VAL A 129 3.22 8.49 3.18
CA VAL A 129 3.25 8.59 1.72
C VAL A 129 4.30 7.63 1.13
N MET A 130 5.50 7.56 1.70
CA MET A 130 6.51 6.59 1.26
C MET A 130 6.04 5.15 1.43
N TRP A 131 5.29 4.87 2.51
CA TRP A 131 4.73 3.54 2.73
C TRP A 131 3.71 3.13 1.65
N THR A 132 2.94 4.07 1.09
CA THR A 132 1.97 3.76 0.01
C THR A 132 2.62 3.41 -1.33
N TYR A 133 3.90 3.76 -1.52
CA TYR A 133 4.71 3.42 -2.69
C TYR A 133 5.70 2.27 -2.44
N ASP A 134 5.73 1.71 -1.23
CA ASP A 134 6.58 0.57 -0.91
C ASP A 134 6.05 -0.72 -1.58
N GLY A 135 6.97 -1.56 -2.08
CA GLY A 135 6.61 -2.79 -2.79
C GLY A 135 7.58 -3.24 -3.86
N TRP A 136 8.49 -2.36 -4.29
CA TRP A 136 9.53 -2.66 -5.28
C TRP A 136 10.47 -3.80 -4.83
N SER A 137 10.79 -3.86 -3.53
CA SER A 137 11.62 -4.90 -2.93
C SER A 137 10.99 -6.30 -3.01
N ASN A 138 9.66 -6.37 -2.84
CA ASN A 138 8.90 -7.61 -2.95
C ASN A 138 8.90 -8.13 -4.40
N LEU A 139 8.74 -7.24 -5.39
CA LEU A 139 8.82 -7.62 -6.80
C LEU A 139 10.22 -8.10 -7.19
N ALA A 140 11.27 -7.46 -6.66
CA ALA A 140 12.65 -7.89 -6.87
C ALA A 140 12.97 -9.25 -6.21
N ALA A 141 12.26 -9.61 -5.12
CA ALA A 141 12.45 -10.88 -4.43
C ALA A 141 11.99 -12.08 -5.27
N ILE A 142 10.87 -11.94 -5.99
CA ILE A 142 10.31 -12.99 -6.87
C ILE A 142 10.88 -12.96 -8.29
N GLY A 143 11.92 -12.17 -8.56
CA GLY A 143 12.47 -12.00 -9.90
C GLY A 143 12.96 -13.31 -10.57
N GLY A 144 13.31 -14.33 -9.78
CA GLY A 144 13.69 -15.66 -10.29
C GLY A 144 12.52 -16.48 -10.86
N GLU A 145 11.28 -16.14 -10.49
CA GLU A 145 10.06 -16.82 -10.95
C GLU A 145 9.42 -16.10 -12.15
N VAL A 146 9.89 -14.89 -12.47
CA VAL A 146 9.37 -14.08 -13.57
C VAL A 146 9.95 -14.58 -14.89
N LYS A 147 9.07 -14.85 -15.87
CA LYS A 147 9.49 -15.15 -17.25
C LYS A 147 10.18 -13.93 -17.86
N ASP A 148 11.37 -14.09 -18.43
CA ASP A 148 12.19 -13.00 -19.00
C ASP A 148 12.35 -11.80 -18.04
N PRO A 149 13.02 -12.00 -16.89
CA PRO A 149 13.09 -11.00 -15.83
C PRO A 149 13.81 -9.73 -16.27
N GLY A 150 14.77 -9.82 -17.19
CA GLY A 150 15.52 -8.68 -17.71
C GLY A 150 14.67 -7.64 -18.43
N ARG A 151 13.54 -8.04 -19.02
CA ARG A 151 12.60 -7.11 -19.69
C ARG A 151 11.33 -6.89 -18.88
N ASN A 152 10.81 -7.93 -18.22
CA ASN A 152 9.53 -7.87 -17.55
C ASN A 152 9.60 -7.21 -16.17
N LEU A 153 10.68 -7.38 -15.39
CA LEU A 153 10.82 -6.69 -14.09
C LEU A 153 10.90 -5.16 -14.24
N PRO A 154 11.76 -4.60 -15.12
CA PRO A 154 11.81 -3.14 -15.28
C PRO A 154 10.49 -2.55 -15.77
N ARG A 155 9.81 -3.23 -16.70
CA ARG A 155 8.49 -2.79 -17.19
C ARG A 155 7.43 -2.83 -16.10
N ALA A 156 7.37 -3.91 -15.33
CA ALA A 156 6.43 -4.04 -14.22
C ALA A 156 6.65 -2.95 -13.17
N LEU A 157 7.91 -2.66 -12.82
CA LEU A 157 8.26 -1.58 -11.89
C LEU A 157 7.85 -0.21 -12.44
N LEU A 158 8.25 0.13 -13.66
CA LEU A 158 7.99 1.46 -14.23
C LEU A 158 6.50 1.70 -14.47
N ILE A 159 5.82 0.76 -15.16
CA ILE A 159 4.41 0.90 -15.51
C ILE A 159 3.55 0.82 -14.25
N GLY A 160 3.84 -0.12 -13.35
CA GLY A 160 3.12 -0.27 -12.09
C GLY A 160 3.25 0.96 -11.21
N THR A 161 4.47 1.47 -11.02
CA THR A 161 4.70 2.68 -10.22
C THR A 161 4.02 3.90 -10.86
N ALA A 162 4.15 4.10 -12.18
CA ALA A 162 3.50 5.21 -12.88
C ALA A 162 1.96 5.14 -12.74
N ALA A 163 1.37 3.95 -12.82
CA ALA A 163 -0.06 3.76 -12.62
C ALA A 163 -0.50 4.11 -11.19
N ILE A 164 0.27 3.70 -10.17
CA ILE A 164 0.02 4.04 -8.77
C ILE A 164 0.11 5.55 -8.55
N VAL A 165 1.15 6.20 -9.08
CA VAL A 165 1.30 7.66 -9.00
C VAL A 165 0.11 8.36 -9.65
N ALA A 166 -0.30 7.94 -10.85
CA ALA A 166 -1.42 8.54 -11.56
C ALA A 166 -2.73 8.42 -10.77
N ILE A 167 -3.06 7.22 -10.26
CA ILE A 167 -4.32 7.02 -9.51
C ILE A 167 -4.31 7.75 -8.17
N TYR A 168 -3.15 7.83 -7.49
CA TYR A 168 -3.02 8.60 -6.25
C TYR A 168 -3.14 10.10 -6.49
N LEU A 169 -2.60 10.64 -7.58
CA LEU A 169 -2.81 12.05 -7.92
C LEU A 169 -4.29 12.33 -8.25
N LEU A 170 -4.93 11.45 -9.01
CA LEU A 170 -6.35 11.59 -9.37
C LEU A 170 -7.27 11.53 -8.15
N ILE A 171 -7.05 10.58 -7.22
CA ILE A 171 -7.89 10.47 -6.03
C ILE A 171 -7.68 11.67 -5.09
N ASN A 172 -6.45 12.17 -4.94
CA ASN A 172 -6.19 13.38 -4.17
C ASN A 172 -6.91 14.59 -4.79
N ALA A 173 -6.82 14.76 -6.12
CA ALA A 173 -7.55 15.82 -6.82
C ALA A 173 -9.08 15.69 -6.64
N ALA A 174 -9.61 14.46 -6.70
CA ALA A 174 -11.02 14.18 -6.45
C ALA A 174 -11.45 14.54 -5.02
N TYR A 175 -10.62 14.23 -4.01
CA TYR A 175 -10.86 14.61 -2.62
C TYR A 175 -10.91 16.14 -2.45
N LEU A 176 -9.92 16.85 -3.00
CA LEU A 176 -9.89 18.32 -2.96
C LEU A 176 -11.07 18.95 -3.70
N TYR A 177 -11.53 18.34 -4.79
CA TYR A 177 -12.69 18.81 -5.53
C TYR A 177 -13.99 18.69 -4.73
N LEU A 178 -14.17 17.56 -4.02
CA LEU A 178 -15.39 17.25 -3.26
C LEU A 178 -15.45 17.91 -1.88
N VAL A 179 -14.33 17.97 -1.16
CA VAL A 179 -14.28 18.44 0.23
C VAL A 179 -13.65 19.82 0.28
N PRO A 180 -14.36 20.86 0.77
CA PRO A 180 -13.75 22.18 0.96
C PRO A 180 -12.64 22.09 1.99
N ILE A 181 -11.47 22.62 1.65
CA ILE A 181 -10.37 22.82 2.61
C ILE A 181 -10.68 24.11 3.38
N SER A 182 -11.44 24.01 4.48
CA SER A 182 -11.70 25.13 5.40
C SER A 182 -10.67 25.20 6.52
#